data_AF-A0A4U9HFS2-F1
#
_entry.id   AF-A0A4U9HFS2-F1
#
_cell.length_a   1.000
_cell.length_b   1.000
_cell.length_c   1.000
_cell.angle_alpha   90.00
_cell.angle_beta   90.00
_cell.angle_gamma   90.00
#
_symmetry.space_group_name_H-M   'P 1'
#
loop_
_entity.id
_entity.type
_entity.pdbx_description
1 polymer ?
#
loop_
_entity_poly.entity_id
_entity_poly.type
_entity_poly.pdbx_seq_one_letter_code
_entity_poly.pdbx_strand_id
1 'polypeptide(L)'
;MEFAGSAYYTQQDSREYAFYTPELLKNMPRIAEHYRFEFGNVSGPEAQVFTVRFDNATDTSKIRSYLASAGYQPQSRCDVEAECWRTPQSKDVVTLIKYTSPNSVVVQIYRSP
;
A
#
# COMPACT_ATOMS: atom_id res chain seq x y z
N MET A 1 -16.39 7.78 -18.54
CA MET A 1 -16.14 6.96 -17.34
C MET A 1 -15.64 7.93 -16.28
N GLU A 2 -16.46 8.24 -15.28
CA GLU A 2 -16.01 9.07 -14.16
C GLU A 2 -15.21 8.17 -13.21
N PHE A 3 -13.91 8.44 -13.06
CA PHE A 3 -13.11 7.73 -12.07
C PHE A 3 -13.43 8.32 -10.70
N ALA A 4 -13.81 7.47 -9.76
CA ALA A 4 -14.12 7.90 -8.42
C ALA A 4 -12.88 8.52 -7.75
N GLY A 5 -13.09 9.57 -6.95
CA GLY A 5 -12.02 10.16 -6.13
C GLY A 5 -11.46 9.20 -5.07
N SER A 6 -12.17 8.09 -4.79
CA SER A 6 -11.68 6.97 -3.99
C SER A 6 -12.39 5.68 -4.37
N ALA A 7 -11.81 4.52 -4.05
CA ALA A 7 -12.42 3.21 -4.26
C ALA A 7 -11.98 2.22 -3.17
N TYR A 8 -12.86 1.29 -2.82
CA TYR A 8 -12.59 0.15 -1.93
C TYR A 8 -12.99 -1.12 -2.66
N TYR A 9 -12.08 -2.08 -2.79
CA TYR A 9 -12.27 -3.21 -3.68
C TYR A 9 -11.41 -4.41 -3.28
N THR A 10 -11.70 -5.56 -3.89
CA THR A 10 -11.00 -6.82 -3.72
C THR A 10 -10.41 -7.28 -5.05
N GLN A 11 -9.74 -8.43 -5.08
CA GLN A 11 -9.29 -9.02 -6.34
C GLN A 11 -10.45 -9.51 -7.23
N GLN A 12 -11.64 -9.74 -6.66
CA GLN A 12 -12.82 -10.19 -7.40
C GLN A 12 -13.42 -9.05 -8.23
N ASP A 13 -13.20 -7.81 -7.81
CA ASP A 13 -13.57 -6.58 -8.52
C ASP A 13 -12.56 -6.31 -9.63
N SER A 14 -12.54 -7.18 -10.64
CA SER A 14 -11.47 -7.28 -11.65
C SER A 14 -11.12 -5.96 -12.34
N ARG A 15 -12.11 -5.08 -12.57
CA ARG A 15 -11.90 -3.79 -13.25
C ARG A 15 -11.22 -2.78 -12.34
N GLU A 16 -11.72 -2.61 -11.12
CA GLU A 16 -11.13 -1.77 -10.09
C GLU A 16 -9.73 -2.27 -9.73
N TYR A 17 -9.60 -3.58 -9.56
CA TYR A 17 -8.32 -4.22 -9.27
C TYR A 17 -7.28 -3.98 -10.37
N ALA A 18 -7.67 -4.14 -11.65
CA ALA A 18 -6.78 -3.91 -12.77
C ALA A 18 -6.37 -2.43 -12.91
N PHE A 19 -7.31 -1.51 -12.69
CA PHE A 19 -7.12 -0.08 -12.90
C PHE A 19 -6.40 0.61 -11.73
N TYR A 20 -6.81 0.33 -10.49
CA TYR A 20 -6.36 1.06 -9.31
C TYR A 20 -5.20 0.40 -8.56
N THR A 21 -4.81 -0.84 -8.86
CA THR A 21 -3.75 -1.51 -8.08
C THR A 21 -2.39 -1.39 -8.76
N PRO A 22 -1.37 -0.75 -8.15
CA PRO A 22 0.00 -0.80 -8.67
C PRO A 22 0.56 -2.22 -8.63
N GLU A 23 1.46 -2.55 -9.57
CA GLU A 23 2.09 -3.88 -9.65
C GLU A 23 2.76 -4.31 -8.33
N LEU A 24 3.36 -3.37 -7.59
CA LEU A 24 3.95 -3.65 -6.28
C LEU A 24 2.92 -4.22 -5.29
N LEU A 25 1.67 -3.71 -5.30
CA LEU A 25 0.60 -4.21 -4.43
C LEU A 25 -0.06 -5.48 -4.99
N LYS A 26 -0.15 -5.62 -6.33
CA LYS A 26 -0.64 -6.85 -6.95
C LYS A 26 0.20 -8.06 -6.53
N ASN A 27 1.52 -7.91 -6.53
CA ASN A 27 2.49 -8.96 -6.18
C ASN A 27 2.83 -9.05 -4.68
N MET A 28 2.22 -8.20 -3.84
CA MET A 28 2.45 -8.21 -2.38
C MET A 28 2.08 -9.57 -1.75
N PRO A 29 2.90 -10.18 -0.88
CA PRO A 29 2.53 -11.41 -0.20
C PRO A 29 1.23 -11.25 0.59
N ARG A 30 0.30 -12.19 0.44
CA ARG A 30 -0.95 -12.21 1.21
C ARG A 30 -0.68 -12.80 2.59
N ILE A 31 -0.57 -11.92 3.59
CA ILE A 31 -0.21 -12.30 4.98
C ILE A 31 -1.43 -12.54 5.89
N ALA A 32 -2.63 -12.32 5.36
CA ALA A 32 -3.90 -12.64 6.02
C ALA A 32 -4.89 -13.20 4.98
N GLU A 33 -5.85 -13.99 5.47
CA GLU A 33 -6.96 -14.49 4.66
C GLU A 33 -7.88 -13.35 4.21
N HIS A 34 -8.19 -12.44 5.13
CA HIS A 34 -9.01 -11.27 4.86
C HIS A 34 -8.13 -10.05 4.59
N TYR A 35 -8.29 -9.50 3.39
CA TYR A 35 -7.62 -8.28 2.98
C TYR A 35 -8.41 -7.58 1.88
N ARG A 36 -8.14 -6.29 1.73
CA ARG A 36 -8.78 -5.44 0.71
C ARG A 36 -7.83 -4.38 0.19
N PHE A 37 -8.18 -3.83 -0.96
CA PHE A 37 -7.47 -2.72 -1.57
C PHE A 37 -8.29 -1.44 -1.46
N GLU A 38 -7.57 -0.32 -1.36
CA GLU A 38 -8.16 1.00 -1.27
C GLU A 38 -7.38 1.94 -2.20
N PHE A 39 -8.10 2.83 -2.88
CA PHE A 39 -7.53 3.89 -3.70
C PHE A 39 -8.12 5.23 -3.26
N GLY A 40 -7.30 6.29 -3.27
CA GLY A 40 -7.76 7.64 -3.03
C GLY A 40 -6.93 8.67 -3.79
N ASN A 41 -7.60 9.64 -4.40
CA ASN A 41 -7.01 10.88 -4.85
C ASN A 41 -7.01 11.89 -3.69
N VAL A 42 -5.85 12.49 -3.43
CA VAL A 42 -5.71 13.54 -2.43
C VAL A 42 -5.71 14.89 -3.13
N SER A 43 -6.83 15.60 -3.03
CA SER A 43 -6.96 16.97 -3.53
C SER A 43 -5.99 17.91 -2.80
N GLY A 44 -5.34 18.81 -3.54
CA GLY A 44 -4.32 19.72 -3.02
C GLY A 44 -2.91 19.33 -3.46
N PRO A 45 -2.27 18.30 -2.86
CA PRO A 45 -0.97 17.79 -3.32
C PRO A 45 -0.99 17.12 -4.70
N GLU A 46 -2.18 16.92 -5.28
CA GLU A 46 -2.40 16.20 -6.55
C GLU A 46 -1.80 14.78 -6.52
N ALA A 47 -1.88 14.13 -5.35
CA ALA A 47 -1.26 12.83 -5.12
C ALA A 47 -2.28 11.68 -5.16
N GLN A 48 -1.79 10.50 -5.50
CA GLN A 48 -2.54 9.25 -5.50
C GLN A 48 -2.06 8.36 -4.35
N VAL A 49 -3.02 7.74 -3.67
CA VAL A 49 -2.77 6.83 -2.56
C VAL A 49 -3.36 5.47 -2.91
N PHE A 50 -2.51 4.44 -2.87
CA PHE A 50 -2.87 3.06 -3.14
C PHE A 50 -2.59 2.23 -1.90
N THR A 51 -3.54 1.40 -1.47
CA THR A 51 -3.43 0.70 -0.19
C THR A 51 -3.83 -0.76 -0.34
N VAL A 52 -3.12 -1.64 0.37
CA VAL A 52 -3.61 -2.97 0.74
C VAL A 52 -3.65 -3.07 2.26
N ARG A 53 -4.78 -3.52 2.80
CA ARG A 53 -5.01 -3.73 4.23
C ARG A 53 -5.22 -5.21 4.49
N PHE A 54 -4.43 -5.76 5.41
CA PHE A 54 -4.54 -7.12 5.90
C PHE A 54 -5.15 -7.11 7.30
N ASP A 55 -6.33 -7.70 7.45
CA ASP A 55 -7.05 -7.74 8.72
C ASP A 55 -6.52 -8.88 9.59
N ASN A 56 -6.51 -8.68 10.91
CA ASN A 56 -5.99 -9.64 11.91
C ASN A 56 -4.53 -10.07 11.68
N ALA A 57 -3.74 -9.26 10.99
CA ALA A 57 -2.31 -9.49 10.75
C ALA A 57 -1.43 -8.71 11.74
N THR A 58 -0.28 -9.29 12.09
CA THR A 58 0.74 -8.64 12.93
C THR A 58 2.18 -8.89 12.46
N ASP A 59 2.43 -10.01 11.77
CA ASP A 59 3.72 -10.34 11.18
C ASP A 59 3.90 -9.62 9.83
N THR A 60 4.96 -8.82 9.75
CA THR A 60 5.31 -8.03 8.56
C THR A 60 6.62 -8.50 7.91
N SER A 61 7.23 -9.57 8.41
CA SER A 61 8.52 -10.09 7.92
C SER A 61 8.50 -10.35 6.41
N LYS A 62 7.46 -11.03 5.91
CA LYS A 62 7.28 -11.32 4.48
C LYS A 62 7.15 -10.06 3.63
N ILE A 63 6.47 -9.02 4.13
CA ILE A 63 6.34 -7.75 3.43
C ILE A 63 7.70 -7.07 3.34
N ARG A 64 8.46 -6.99 4.43
CA ARG A 64 9.80 -6.37 4.44
C ARG A 64 10.75 -7.10 3.47
N SER A 65 10.78 -8.43 3.50
CA SER A 65 11.58 -9.23 2.57
C SER A 65 11.21 -8.97 1.12
N TYR A 66 9.92 -8.87 0.82
CA TYR A 66 9.42 -8.56 -0.52
C TYR A 66 9.79 -7.14 -0.98
N LEU A 67 9.64 -6.13 -0.12
CA LEU A 67 10.05 -4.76 -0.45
C LEU A 67 11.55 -4.68 -0.73
N ALA A 68 12.37 -5.34 0.10
CA ALA A 68 13.81 -5.43 -0.12
C ALA A 68 14.16 -6.13 -1.45
N SER A 69 13.49 -7.24 -1.79
CA SER A 69 13.72 -7.92 -3.06
C SER A 69 13.23 -7.12 -4.28
N ALA A 70 12.26 -6.23 -4.08
CA ALA A 70 11.79 -5.27 -5.08
C ALA A 70 12.70 -4.01 -5.19
N GLY A 71 13.79 -3.93 -4.43
CA GLY A 71 14.75 -2.81 -4.49
C GLY A 71 14.39 -1.61 -3.61
N TYR A 72 13.41 -1.75 -2.72
CA TYR A 72 13.11 -0.74 -1.72
C TYR A 72 14.01 -0.88 -0.50
N GLN A 73 14.38 0.26 0.08
CA GLN A 73 15.20 0.33 1.28
C GLN A 73 14.41 1.04 2.40
N PRO A 74 14.49 0.53 3.65
CA PRO A 74 13.86 1.19 4.78
C PRO A 74 14.52 2.54 5.01
N GLN A 75 13.72 3.56 5.32
CA GLN A 75 14.19 4.90 5.59
C GLN A 75 14.41 5.07 7.09
N SER A 76 15.46 5.80 7.48
CA SER A 76 15.74 6.12 8.89
C SER A 76 14.72 7.07 9.51
N ARG A 77 13.92 7.74 8.68
CA ARG A 77 12.87 8.68 9.08
C ARG A 77 11.65 8.49 8.18
N CYS A 78 10.48 8.71 8.75
CA CYS A 78 9.19 8.67 8.08
C CYS A 78 8.36 9.84 8.63
N ASP A 79 7.55 10.48 7.78
CA ASP A 79 6.75 11.65 8.19
C ASP A 79 5.59 11.27 9.13
N VAL A 80 5.35 9.97 9.30
CA VAL A 80 4.38 9.36 10.20
C VAL A 80 5.07 8.33 11.08
N GLU A 81 4.43 7.95 12.19
CA GLU A 81 4.90 6.89 13.08
C GLU A 81 4.69 5.50 12.45
N ALA A 82 5.48 5.20 11.41
CA ALA A 82 5.46 3.97 10.65
C ALA A 82 6.81 3.71 9.96
N GLU A 83 6.90 2.60 9.23
CA GLU A 83 8.07 2.28 8.42
C GLU A 83 7.89 2.83 6.99
N CYS A 84 8.69 3.83 6.62
CA CYS A 84 8.78 4.31 5.25
C CYS A 84 9.85 3.53 4.48
N TRP A 85 9.55 3.21 3.22
CA TRP A 85 10.43 2.51 2.29
C TRP A 85 10.48 3.29 0.98
N ARG A 86 11.68 3.46 0.41
CA ARG A 86 11.89 4.17 -0.86
C ARG A 86 12.86 3.42 -1.75
N THR A 87 12.81 3.72 -3.04
CA THR A 87 13.70 3.16 -4.04
C THR A 87 14.14 4.27 -5.00
N PRO A 88 15.40 4.36 -5.45
CA PRO A 88 15.84 5.37 -6.42
C PRO A 88 15.09 5.32 -7.78
N GLN A 89 14.47 4.18 -8.09
CA GLN A 89 13.79 3.92 -9.36
C GLN A 89 12.37 4.49 -9.42
N SER A 90 11.82 4.99 -8.31
CA SER A 90 10.45 5.52 -8.26
C SER A 90 10.36 6.71 -7.30
N LYS A 91 9.41 7.62 -7.57
CA LYS A 91 9.02 8.68 -6.63
C LYS A 91 8.12 8.17 -5.49
N ASP A 92 7.63 6.94 -5.61
CA ASP A 92 6.71 6.34 -4.65
C ASP A 92 7.32 6.24 -3.25
N VAL A 93 6.54 6.60 -2.26
CA VAL A 93 6.83 6.33 -0.84
C VAL A 93 5.94 5.18 -0.40
N VAL A 94 6.56 4.07 0.01
CA VAL A 94 5.83 2.91 0.52
C VAL A 94 5.85 2.94 2.04
N THR A 95 4.68 3.04 2.65
CA THR A 95 4.52 3.08 4.11
C THR A 95 3.92 1.79 4.62
N LEU A 96 4.62 1.11 5.53
CA LEU A 96 4.17 -0.08 6.22
C LEU A 96 3.73 0.30 7.64
N ILE A 97 2.42 0.16 7.91
CA ILE A 97 1.78 0.57 9.16
C ILE A 97 1.24 -0.67 9.87
N LYS A 98 1.41 -0.73 11.20
CA LYS A 98 0.82 -1.75 12.06
C LYS A 98 -0.18 -1.10 13.01
N TYR A 99 -1.43 -1.50 12.94
CA TYR A 99 -2.45 -1.15 13.93
C TYR A 99 -2.62 -2.29 14.92
N THR A 100 -2.86 -1.96 16.20
CA THR A 100 -3.01 -2.93 17.29
C THR A 100 -4.43 -3.01 17.85
N SER A 101 -5.36 -2.16 17.37
CA SER A 101 -6.76 -2.13 17.83
C SER A 101 -7.71 -1.63 16.73
N PRO A 102 -8.26 -2.52 15.88
CA PRO A 102 -7.94 -3.95 15.77
C PRO A 102 -6.56 -4.19 15.13
N ASN A 103 -6.05 -5.41 15.30
CA ASN A 103 -4.82 -5.83 14.63
C ASN A 103 -4.99 -5.74 13.11
N SER A 104 -4.19 -4.92 12.45
CA SER A 104 -4.10 -4.93 10.99
C SER A 104 -2.74 -4.44 10.53
N VAL A 105 -2.33 -4.93 9.36
CA VAL A 105 -1.15 -4.44 8.65
C VAL A 105 -1.60 -3.73 7.39
N VAL A 106 -1.11 -2.52 7.19
CA VAL A 106 -1.42 -1.71 6.01
C VAL A 106 -0.14 -1.42 5.25
N VAL A 107 -0.16 -1.63 3.94
CA VAL A 107 0.86 -1.14 3.03
C VAL A 107 0.24 -0.09 2.14
N GLN A 108 0.77 1.11 2.20
CA GLN A 108 0.32 2.26 1.43
C GLN A 108 1.42 2.70 0.47
N ILE A 109 1.05 3.07 -0.76
CA ILE A 109 1.90 3.75 -1.72
C ILE A 109 1.37 5.17 -1.86
N TYR A 110 2.18 6.16 -1.49
CA TYR A 110 1.93 7.55 -1.78
C TYR A 110 2.72 7.95 -3.03
N ARG A 111 2.01 8.47 -4.04
CA ARG A 111 2.57 8.90 -5.32
C ARG A 111 2.20 10.36 -5.57
N SER A 112 3.19 11.24 -5.49
CA SER A 112 3.07 12.63 -5.95
C SER A 112 3.40 12.76 -7.44
N PRO A 113 3.01 13.86 -8.10
CA PRO A 113 3.40 14.18 -9.48
C PRO A 113 4.93 14.14 -9.75
#